data_AF-A0A9E5CMB1-F1
#
_entry.id   AF-A0A9E5CMB1-F1
#
_cell.length_a   1.000
_cell.length_b   1.000
_cell.length_c   1.000
_cell.angle_alpha   90.00
_cell.angle_beta   90.00
_cell.angle_gamma   90.00
#
_symmetry.space_group_name_H-M   'P 1'
#
loop_
_entity.id
_entity.type
_entity.pdbx_description
1 polymer ?
#
loop_
_entity_poly.entity_id
_entity_poly.type
_entity_poly.pdbx_seq_one_letter_code
_entity_poly.pdbx_strand_id
1 'polypeptide(L)'
;MTVSRKQALEYGYRLLGSPRSHLRVELNQDKSGVSVTHKGRVITRVYLNRSGMNAAVAMSEAMAIKLPALGKSNSGLVSTGLLYRVLAISQLDFRNPTAYELAGTLVDEAISMQRGGATTSGV
;
A
#
# COMPACT_ATOMS: atom_id res chain seq x y z
N MET A 1 16.80 4.37 -6.89
CA MET A 1 17.41 3.11 -6.42
C MET A 1 16.64 1.95 -7.02
N THR A 2 17.29 1.08 -7.81
CA THR A 2 16.62 -0.07 -8.43
C THR A 2 16.73 -1.27 -7.48
N VAL A 3 15.72 -1.46 -6.63
CA VAL A 3 15.58 -2.66 -5.78
C VAL A 3 14.73 -3.68 -6.52
N SER A 4 15.10 -4.97 -6.48
CA SER A 4 14.27 -6.00 -7.10
C SER A 4 12.92 -6.13 -6.40
N ARG A 5 11.88 -6.54 -7.15
CA ARG A 5 10.55 -6.80 -6.57
C ARG A 5 10.61 -7.79 -5.40
N LYS A 6 11.43 -8.85 -5.53
CA LYS A 6 11.63 -9.86 -4.48
C LYS A 6 12.16 -9.23 -3.19
N GLN A 7 13.24 -8.45 -3.26
CA GLN A 7 13.83 -7.81 -2.08
C GLN A 7 12.88 -6.78 -1.43
N ALA A 8 12.12 -6.03 -2.24
CA ALA A 8 11.13 -5.09 -1.73
C ALA A 8 10.03 -5.83 -0.94
N LEU A 9 9.48 -6.91 -1.51
CA LEU A 9 8.46 -7.73 -0.85
C LEU A 9 8.99 -8.40 0.41
N GLU A 10 10.20 -8.97 0.38
CA GLU A 10 10.85 -9.54 1.57
C GLU A 10 10.96 -8.52 2.70
N TYR A 11 11.30 -7.27 2.38
CA TYR A 11 11.30 -6.18 3.36
C TYR A 11 9.89 -5.87 3.86
N GLY A 12 8.90 -5.80 2.96
CA GLY A 12 7.49 -5.64 3.32
C GLY A 12 7.01 -6.70 4.31
N TYR A 13 7.20 -7.98 4.00
CA TYR A 13 6.82 -9.10 4.87
C TYR A 13 7.59 -9.12 6.19
N ARG A 14 8.85 -8.65 6.22
CA ARG A 14 9.59 -8.48 7.47
C ARG A 14 8.93 -7.44 8.39
N LEU A 15 8.41 -6.35 7.83
CA LEU A 15 7.66 -5.35 8.62
C LEU A 15 6.37 -5.95 9.18
N LEU A 16 5.72 -6.85 8.44
CA LEU A 16 4.52 -7.55 8.91
C LEU A 16 4.80 -8.56 10.03
N GLY A 17 6.00 -9.15 10.06
CA GLY A 17 6.41 -10.10 11.11
C GLY A 17 6.52 -9.50 12.52
N SER A 18 6.42 -8.18 12.67
CA SER A 18 6.29 -7.51 13.96
C SER A 18 5.14 -6.50 13.90
N PRO A 19 3.90 -6.94 14.19
CA PRO A 19 2.70 -6.10 14.04
C PRO A 19 2.77 -4.77 14.79
N ARG A 20 2.29 -3.70 14.16
CA ARG A 20 2.28 -2.34 14.71
C ARG A 20 1.00 -1.62 14.32
N SER A 21 0.47 -0.81 15.24
CA SER A 21 -0.68 0.07 14.98
C SER A 21 -0.30 1.24 14.07
N HIS A 22 0.95 1.70 14.13
CA HIS A 22 1.43 2.86 13.38
C HIS A 22 2.81 2.60 12.76
N LEU A 23 2.84 2.56 11.44
CA LEU A 23 4.04 2.52 10.61
C LEU A 23 4.00 3.73 9.67
N ARG A 24 5.02 4.59 9.76
CA ARG A 24 5.15 5.72 8.82
C ARG A 24 5.57 5.19 7.46
N VAL A 25 4.75 5.43 6.44
CA VAL A 25 5.04 5.07 5.06
C VAL A 25 4.92 6.29 4.15
N GLU A 26 5.56 6.20 3.00
CA GLU A 26 5.49 7.23 1.96
C GLU A 26 5.03 6.61 0.65
N LEU A 27 4.07 7.25 0.01
CA LEU A 27 3.66 7.00 -1.36
C LEU A 27 4.44 7.95 -2.26
N ASN A 28 5.17 7.40 -3.23
CA ASN A 28 6.09 8.15 -4.09
C ASN A 28 5.77 7.87 -5.55
N GLN A 29 5.58 8.92 -6.35
CA GLN A 29 5.37 8.76 -7.79
C GLN A 29 6.55 9.33 -8.58
N ASP A 30 7.10 8.51 -9.47
CA ASP A 30 8.12 8.92 -10.44
C ASP A 30 7.75 8.46 -11.85
N LYS A 31 8.64 8.69 -12.83
CA LYS A 31 8.40 8.39 -14.25
C LYS A 31 8.18 6.89 -14.54
N SER A 32 8.56 6.00 -13.62
CA SER A 32 8.44 4.54 -13.77
C SER A 32 7.22 3.96 -13.03
N GLY A 33 6.59 4.72 -12.14
CA GLY A 33 5.36 4.30 -11.46
C GLY A 33 5.25 4.81 -10.02
N VAL A 34 4.50 4.08 -9.19
CA VAL A 34 4.21 4.45 -7.81
C VAL A 34 4.82 3.41 -6.87
N SER A 35 5.47 3.87 -5.81
CA SER A 35 6.09 3.01 -4.80
C SER A 35 5.66 3.38 -3.39
N VAL A 36 5.61 2.36 -2.53
CA VAL A 36 5.46 2.53 -1.08
C VAL A 36 6.83 2.33 -0.46
N THR A 37 7.27 3.27 0.37
CA THR A 37 8.53 3.17 1.10
C THR A 37 8.33 3.31 2.60
N HIS A 38 9.27 2.74 3.37
CA HIS A 38 9.40 2.94 4.80
C HIS A 38 10.88 3.14 5.11
N LYS A 39 11.21 4.30 5.71
CA LYS A 39 12.60 4.71 5.99
C LYS A 39 13.50 4.67 4.74
N GLY A 40 12.99 5.20 3.62
CA GLY A 40 13.68 5.22 2.33
C GLY A 40 13.81 3.86 1.62
N ARG A 41 13.35 2.76 2.24
CA ARG A 41 13.39 1.42 1.65
C ARG A 41 12.06 1.09 0.98
N VAL A 42 12.12 0.63 -0.26
CA VAL A 42 10.94 0.21 -1.04
C VAL A 42 10.32 -1.03 -0.43
N ILE A 43 9.02 -0.98 -0.18
CA ILE A 43 8.19 -2.10 0.27
C ILE A 43 7.51 -2.77 -0.93
N THR A 44 6.90 -1.98 -1.80
CA THR A 44 6.32 -2.46 -3.06
C THR A 44 6.30 -1.35 -4.10
N ARG A 45 6.13 -1.73 -5.36
CA ARG A 45 6.09 -0.83 -6.51
C ARG A 45 5.14 -1.36 -7.57
N VAL A 46 4.36 -0.45 -8.14
CA VAL A 46 3.52 -0.68 -9.31
C VAL A 46 3.97 0.23 -10.44
N TYR A 47 3.89 -0.25 -11.68
CA TYR A 47 4.45 0.44 -12.84
C TYR A 47 3.50 1.47 -13.45
N LEU A 48 4.05 2.46 -14.15
CA LEU A 48 3.30 3.46 -14.91
C LEU A 48 2.68 2.85 -16.18
N ASN A 49 1.69 1.98 -15.98
CA ASN A 49 0.81 1.44 -17.01
C ASN A 49 -0.62 1.34 -16.46
N ARG A 50 -1.62 1.05 -17.30
CA ARG A 50 -3.03 1.04 -16.89
C ARG A 50 -3.29 0.18 -15.64
N SER A 51 -2.77 -1.05 -15.64
CA SER A 51 -2.95 -1.97 -14.51
C SER A 51 -2.26 -1.46 -13.24
N GLY A 52 -1.03 -1.01 -13.35
CA GLY A 52 -0.26 -0.51 -12.22
C GLY A 52 -0.82 0.78 -11.63
N MET A 53 -1.39 1.66 -12.45
CA MET A 53 -2.05 2.87 -11.96
C MET A 53 -3.38 2.59 -11.26
N ASN A 54 -4.15 1.59 -11.71
CA ASN A 54 -5.33 1.13 -10.98
C ASN A 54 -4.95 0.56 -9.60
N ALA A 55 -3.88 -0.24 -9.54
CA ALA A 55 -3.32 -0.70 -8.28
C ALA A 55 -2.87 0.48 -7.40
N ALA A 56 -2.19 1.48 -7.99
CA ALA A 56 -1.74 2.66 -7.25
C ALA A 56 -2.90 3.45 -6.61
N VAL A 57 -4.01 3.61 -7.32
CA VAL A 57 -5.23 4.25 -6.81
C VAL A 57 -5.79 3.46 -5.63
N ALA A 58 -6.04 2.16 -5.80
CA ALA A 58 -6.54 1.31 -4.72
C ALA A 58 -5.59 1.27 -3.50
N MET A 59 -4.28 1.26 -3.72
CA MET A 59 -3.28 1.37 -2.64
C MET A 59 -3.40 2.72 -1.90
N SER A 60 -3.57 3.82 -2.65
CA SER A 60 -3.70 5.15 -2.07
C SER A 60 -4.96 5.29 -1.20
N GLU A 61 -6.07 4.71 -1.67
CA GLU A 61 -7.34 4.64 -0.95
C GLU A 61 -7.23 3.80 0.32
N ALA A 62 -6.68 2.58 0.21
CA ALA A 62 -6.48 1.69 1.36
C ALA A 62 -5.63 2.34 2.46
N MET A 63 -4.65 3.17 2.11
CA MET A 63 -3.80 3.86 3.09
C MET A 63 -4.37 5.19 3.58
N ALA A 64 -5.45 5.69 2.99
CA ALA A 64 -5.90 7.08 3.14
C ALA A 64 -4.77 8.11 2.88
N ILE A 65 -3.86 7.80 1.96
CA ILE A 65 -2.77 8.70 1.54
C ILE A 65 -3.07 9.12 0.12
N LYS A 66 -3.27 10.42 -0.12
CA LYS A 66 -3.52 10.95 -1.47
C LYS A 66 -2.43 10.50 -2.44
N LEU A 67 -2.83 10.02 -3.62
CA LEU A 67 -1.88 9.71 -4.68
C LEU A 67 -1.06 10.97 -5.04
N PRO A 68 0.28 10.93 -4.91
CA PRO A 68 1.11 12.11 -5.17
C PRO A 68 1.16 12.44 -6.66
N ALA A 69 1.41 13.72 -6.99
CA ALA A 69 1.73 14.09 -8.37
C ALA A 69 3.11 13.54 -8.79
N LEU A 70 3.40 13.56 -10.10
CA LEU A 70 4.69 13.12 -10.62
C LEU A 70 5.87 13.87 -9.98
N GLY A 71 6.84 13.12 -9.45
CA GLY A 71 8.01 13.66 -8.77
C GLY A 71 7.75 14.11 -7.33
N LYS A 72 6.57 13.81 -6.78
CA LYS A 72 6.18 14.14 -5.40
C LYS A 72 5.98 12.89 -4.55
N SER A 73 5.90 13.12 -3.25
CA SER A 73 5.67 12.10 -2.23
C SER A 73 4.66 12.60 -1.21
N ASN A 74 3.77 11.71 -0.76
CA ASN A 74 2.87 11.96 0.37
C ASN A 74 3.11 10.89 1.44
N SER A 75 3.01 11.26 2.72
CA SER A 75 3.28 10.34 3.84
C SER A 75 2.04 10.15 4.71
N GLY A 76 1.98 9.01 5.40
CA GLY A 76 0.91 8.70 6.34
C GLY A 76 1.33 7.61 7.34
N LEU A 77 0.49 7.41 8.35
CA LEU A 77 0.62 6.32 9.32
C LEU A 77 -0.34 5.20 8.92
N VAL A 78 0.17 3.98 8.79
CA VAL A 78 -0.62 2.79 8.45
C VAL A 78 -0.33 1.69 9.47
N SER A 79 -1.33 0.89 9.82
CA SER A 79 -1.10 -0.33 10.60
C SER A 79 -0.44 -1.41 9.73
N THR A 80 0.15 -2.42 10.35
CA THR A 80 0.66 -3.58 9.60
C THR A 80 -0.47 -4.34 8.90
N GLY A 81 -1.68 -4.36 9.46
CA GLY A 81 -2.87 -4.94 8.81
C GLY A 81 -3.29 -4.20 7.54
N LEU A 82 -3.18 -2.87 7.53
CA LEU A 82 -3.34 -2.05 6.32
C LEU A 82 -2.26 -2.35 5.31
N LEU A 83 -0.99 -2.38 5.75
CA LEU A 83 0.14 -2.65 4.88
C LEU A 83 0.02 -4.02 4.18
N TYR A 84 -0.49 -5.04 4.86
CA TYR A 84 -0.74 -6.35 4.27
C TYR A 84 -1.70 -6.28 3.07
N ARG A 85 -2.79 -5.53 3.18
CA ARG A 85 -3.75 -5.32 2.09
C ARG A 85 -3.14 -4.55 0.94
N VAL A 86 -2.36 -3.51 1.23
CA VAL A 86 -1.61 -2.75 0.22
C VAL A 86 -0.64 -3.65 -0.55
N LEU A 87 0.06 -4.56 0.14
CA LEU A 87 0.91 -5.55 -0.50
C LEU A 87 0.11 -6.49 -1.41
N ALA A 88 -1.06 -6.96 -0.97
CA ALA A 88 -1.94 -7.78 -1.80
C ALA A 88 -2.42 -7.03 -3.06
N ILE A 89 -2.95 -5.81 -2.89
CA ILE A 89 -3.40 -4.94 -4.00
C ILE A 89 -2.28 -4.70 -5.02
N SER A 90 -1.06 -4.42 -4.55
CA SER A 90 0.08 -4.13 -5.42
C SER A 90 0.49 -5.28 -6.35
N GLN A 91 0.00 -6.50 -6.07
CA GLN A 91 0.31 -7.71 -6.82
C GLN A 91 -0.81 -8.12 -7.78
N LEU A 92 -1.97 -7.45 -7.73
CA LEU A 92 -3.10 -7.77 -8.59
C LEU A 92 -2.84 -7.37 -10.04
N ASP A 93 -3.35 -8.18 -10.96
CA ASP A 93 -3.37 -7.89 -12.38
C ASP A 93 -4.72 -7.30 -12.78
N PHE A 94 -4.80 -5.97 -12.87
CA PHE A 94 -6.01 -5.23 -13.25
C PHE A 94 -6.35 -5.32 -14.75
N ARG A 95 -5.65 -6.18 -15.50
CA ARG A 95 -6.14 -6.69 -16.80
C ARG A 95 -7.23 -7.75 -16.61
N ASN A 96 -7.26 -8.41 -15.45
CA ASN A 96 -8.34 -9.30 -15.04
C ASN A 96 -9.45 -8.51 -14.33
N PRO A 97 -10.69 -8.48 -14.83
CA PRO A 97 -11.81 -7.79 -14.18
C PRO A 97 -12.07 -8.20 -12.72
N THR A 98 -11.84 -9.48 -12.36
CA THR A 98 -12.01 -9.96 -10.99
C THR A 98 -11.02 -9.32 -10.00
N ALA A 99 -9.89 -8.77 -10.49
CA ALA A 99 -8.97 -8.03 -9.64
C ALA A 99 -9.60 -6.78 -9.03
N TYR A 100 -10.58 -6.14 -9.70
CA TYR A 100 -11.25 -4.96 -9.18
C TYR A 100 -12.15 -5.30 -7.99
N GLU A 101 -12.84 -6.44 -8.04
CA GLU A 101 -13.67 -6.93 -6.94
C GLU A 101 -12.81 -7.22 -5.70
N LEU A 102 -11.74 -7.99 -5.88
CA LEU A 102 -10.81 -8.30 -4.79
C LEU A 102 -10.12 -7.03 -4.24
N ALA A 103 -9.72 -6.10 -5.12
CA ALA A 103 -9.17 -4.82 -4.68
C ALA A 103 -10.18 -4.02 -3.85
N GLY A 104 -11.44 -3.96 -4.27
CA GLY A 104 -12.53 -3.33 -3.53
C GLY A 104 -12.69 -3.91 -2.13
N THR A 105 -12.76 -5.24 -2.01
CA THR A 105 -12.82 -5.90 -0.70
C THR A 105 -11.61 -5.55 0.18
N LEU A 106 -10.39 -5.58 -0.37
CA LEU A 106 -9.18 -5.24 0.38
C LEU A 106 -9.15 -3.77 0.81
N VAL A 107 -9.68 -2.85 0.00
CA VAL A 107 -9.83 -1.42 0.34
C VAL A 107 -10.87 -1.24 1.45
N ASP A 108 -12.03 -1.90 1.36
CA ASP A 108 -13.10 -1.81 2.36
C ASP A 108 -12.65 -2.35 3.73
N GLU A 109 -11.96 -3.49 3.74
CA GLU A 109 -11.36 -4.02 4.96
C GLU A 109 -10.33 -3.04 5.54
N ALA A 110 -9.52 -2.41 4.69
CA ALA A 110 -8.55 -1.41 5.11
C ALA A 110 -9.23 -0.19 5.76
N ILE A 111 -10.25 0.37 5.11
CA ILE A 111 -11.02 1.50 5.64
C ILE A 111 -11.68 1.12 6.97
N SER A 112 -12.22 -0.10 7.09
CA SER A 112 -12.83 -0.58 8.33
C SER A 112 -11.82 -0.63 9.49
N MET A 113 -10.58 -1.00 9.23
CA MET A 113 -9.50 -0.99 10.23
C MET A 113 -9.10 0.42 10.70
N GLN A 114 -9.20 1.43 9.82
CA GLN A 114 -8.96 2.81 10.22
C GLN A 114 -10.06 3.34 11.16
N ARG A 115 -11.30 2.88 10.98
CA ARG A 115 -12.45 3.28 11.79
C ARG A 115 -12.54 2.52 13.12
N GLY A 116 -12.13 1.25 13.14
CA GLY A 116 -12.19 0.38 14.33
C GLY A 116 -11.20 0.71 15.46
N GLY A 117 -10.24 1.61 15.24
CA GLY A 117 -9.29 2.03 16.28
C GLY A 117 -9.89 2.85 17.42
N ALA A 118 -11.13 3.33 17.29
CA ALA A 118 -11.79 4.19 18.28
C ALA A 118 -12.58 3.44 19.38
N THR A 119 -12.74 2.11 19.31
CA THR A 119 -13.65 1.36 20.20
C THR A 119 -13.01 0.26 21.05
N THR A 120 -11.69 0.30 21.28
CA THR A 120 -11.07 -0.56 22.30
C THR A 120 -10.83 0.21 23.59
N SER A 121 -11.92 0.54 24.29
CA SER A 121 -11.87 0.65 25.75
C SER A 121 -11.55 -0.73 26.32
N GLY A 122 -10.73 -0.74 27.37
CA GLY A 122 -10.01 -1.91 27.88
C GLY A 122 -10.85 -3.17 28.08
N VAL A 123 -10.16 -4.29 27.86
CA VAL A 123 -10.31 -5.51 28.67
C VAL A 123 -9.04 -5.65 29.49
#